data_AF-A0A023FUI8-F1
#
_entry.id   AF-A0A023FUI8-F1
#
_cell.length_a   1.000
_cell.length_b   1.000
_cell.length_c   1.000
_cell.angle_alpha   90.00
_cell.angle_beta   90.00
_cell.angle_gamma   90.00
#
_symmetry.space_group_name_H-M   'P 1'
#
loop_
_entity.id
_entity.type
_entity.pdbx_description
1 polymer ?
#
loop_
_entity_poly.entity_id
_entity_poly.type
_entity_poly.pdbx_seq_one_letter_code
_entity_poly.pdbx_strand_id
1 'polypeptide(L)'
;MGYVDALQELAACQIETGDYSGALTSFSEIYVIAQERSILGGRSMGAMATILASAEVMRLLLLLVLQPSNQKMPAEHAALLDRYLYDSPDEITPTKPSYLSEDVFLLLRSLVMAFESKDRESVRLLQSHLWPLLKAGENELLHEAVDRLCK
;
A
#
# COMPACT_ATOMS: atom_id res chain seq x y z
N MET A 1 -20.02 10.19 -2.89
CA MET A 1 -18.99 10.48 -1.86
C MET A 1 -19.16 9.51 -0.70
N GLY A 2 -20.34 9.46 -0.04
CA GLY A 2 -20.51 8.68 1.19
C GLY A 2 -20.14 7.19 1.23
N TYR A 3 -20.15 6.43 0.12
CA TYR A 3 -19.75 5.01 0.16
C TYR A 3 -18.22 4.82 0.30
N VAL A 4 -17.42 5.65 -0.38
CA VAL A 4 -15.94 5.58 -0.25
C VAL A 4 -15.51 6.09 1.12
N ASP A 5 -16.14 7.17 1.58
CA ASP A 5 -15.85 7.73 2.91
C ASP A 5 -16.23 6.71 4.02
N ALA A 6 -17.38 6.03 3.89
CA ALA A 6 -17.78 4.98 4.83
C ALA A 6 -16.83 3.77 4.80
N LEU A 7 -16.35 3.36 3.62
CA LEU A 7 -15.35 2.29 3.51
C LEU A 7 -13.99 2.71 4.11
N GLN A 8 -13.59 3.98 3.99
CA GLN A 8 -12.37 4.49 4.61
C GLN A 8 -12.46 4.48 6.14
N GLU A 9 -13.58 4.94 6.70
CA GLU A 9 -13.85 4.87 8.14
C GLU A 9 -13.91 3.42 8.64
N LEU A 10 -14.55 2.53 7.87
CA LEU A 10 -14.62 1.10 8.19
C LEU A 10 -13.23 0.45 8.16
N ALA A 11 -12.41 0.78 7.17
CA ALA A 11 -11.04 0.28 7.07
C ALA A 11 -10.14 0.82 8.19
N ALA A 12 -10.32 2.08 8.62
CA ALA A 12 -9.63 2.64 9.78
C ALA A 12 -9.99 1.89 11.07
N CYS A 13 -11.28 1.62 11.28
CA CYS A 13 -11.76 0.83 12.41
C CYS A 13 -11.23 -0.63 12.38
N GLN A 14 -11.13 -1.23 11.20
CA GLN A 14 -10.54 -2.56 11.02
C GLN A 14 -9.04 -2.59 11.35
N ILE A 15 -8.30 -1.53 11.04
CA ILE A 15 -6.89 -1.38 11.45
C ILE A 15 -6.78 -1.29 12.98
N GLU A 16 -7.61 -0.45 13.62
CA GLU A 16 -7.62 -0.30 15.08
C GLU A 16 -8.01 -1.60 15.80
N THR A 17 -8.93 -2.37 15.23
CA THR A 17 -9.36 -3.66 15.78
C THR A 17 -8.39 -4.80 15.46
N GLY A 18 -7.35 -4.55 14.65
CA GLY A 18 -6.33 -5.53 14.26
C GLY A 18 -6.80 -6.54 13.19
N ASP A 19 -7.95 -6.32 12.55
CA ASP A 19 -8.41 -7.09 11.39
C ASP A 19 -7.87 -6.50 10.09
N TYR A 20 -6.57 -6.72 9.88
CA TYR A 20 -5.87 -6.27 8.68
C TYR A 20 -6.39 -6.94 7.39
N SER A 21 -7.03 -8.10 7.48
CA SER A 21 -7.58 -8.83 6.33
C SER A 21 -8.87 -8.21 5.80
N GLY A 22 -9.75 -7.79 6.72
CA GLY A 22 -10.94 -7.01 6.40
C GLY A 22 -10.56 -5.65 5.80
N ALA A 23 -9.60 -4.95 6.44
CA ALA A 23 -9.12 -3.66 5.96
C ALA A 23 -8.59 -3.73 4.52
N LEU A 24 -7.81 -4.76 4.21
CA LEU A 24 -7.25 -4.97 2.88
C LEU A 24 -8.32 -5.21 1.82
N THR A 25 -9.40 -5.92 2.15
CA THR A 25 -10.56 -6.11 1.26
C THR A 25 -11.26 -4.77 1.00
N SER A 26 -11.53 -3.99 2.05
CA SER A 26 -12.15 -2.67 1.92
C SER A 26 -11.28 -1.69 1.12
N PHE A 27 -9.96 -1.68 1.31
CA PHE A 27 -9.06 -0.87 0.50
C PHE A 27 -8.97 -1.33 -0.96
N SER A 28 -9.12 -2.63 -1.24
CA SER A 28 -9.17 -3.14 -2.61
C SER A 28 -10.44 -2.65 -3.33
N GLU A 29 -11.59 -2.72 -2.65
CA GLU A 29 -12.84 -2.18 -3.17
C GLU A 29 -12.76 -0.68 -3.42
N ILE A 30 -12.19 0.08 -2.47
CA ILE A 30 -11.94 1.53 -2.65
C ILE A 30 -11.09 1.78 -3.90
N TYR A 31 -10.04 0.98 -4.12
CA TYR A 31 -9.17 1.14 -5.29
C TYR A 31 -9.91 0.87 -6.60
N VAL A 32 -10.68 -0.21 -6.70
CA VAL A 32 -11.47 -0.52 -7.91
C VAL A 32 -12.47 0.60 -8.20
N ILE A 33 -13.20 1.07 -7.18
CA ILE A 33 -14.18 2.14 -7.33
C ILE A 33 -13.52 3.45 -7.75
N ALA A 34 -12.38 3.78 -7.16
CA ALA A 34 -11.63 4.98 -7.50
C ALA A 34 -11.03 4.89 -8.91
N GLN A 35 -10.59 3.71 -9.33
CA GLN A 35 -10.07 3.45 -10.68
C GLN A 35 -11.17 3.56 -11.74
N GLU A 36 -12.32 2.89 -11.54
CA GLU A 36 -13.47 2.98 -12.46
C GLU A 36 -13.96 4.43 -12.59
N ARG A 37 -14.04 5.17 -11.48
CA ARG A 37 -14.44 6.58 -11.51
C ARG A 37 -13.40 7.49 -12.16
N SER A 38 -12.11 7.18 -12.03
CA SER A 38 -11.05 7.91 -12.72
C SER A 38 -11.11 7.72 -14.24
N ILE A 39 -11.61 6.58 -14.72
CA ILE A 39 -11.75 6.28 -16.15
C ILE A 39 -13.03 6.92 -16.71
N LEU A 40 -14.13 6.92 -15.95
CA LEU A 40 -15.42 7.47 -16.37
C LEU A 40 -15.51 9.00 -16.24
N GLY A 41 -14.79 9.59 -15.30
CA GLY A 41 -14.72 11.03 -15.09
C GLY A 41 -13.50 11.62 -15.79
N GLY A 42 -13.62 12.00 -17.07
CA GLY A 42 -12.56 12.54 -17.93
C GLY A 42 -11.86 13.86 -17.49
N ARG A 43 -11.90 14.20 -16.20
CA ARG A 43 -10.98 15.13 -15.55
C ARG A 43 -10.43 14.41 -14.32
N SER A 44 -9.14 14.08 -14.38
CA SER A 44 -8.33 13.58 -13.27
C SER A 44 -8.31 14.63 -12.16
N MET A 45 -9.40 14.64 -11.39
CA MET A 45 -9.57 15.49 -10.23
C MET A 45 -8.61 14.93 -9.18
N GLY A 46 -7.53 15.65 -8.90
CA GLY A 46 -6.40 15.18 -8.07
C GLY A 46 -6.81 14.51 -6.75
N ALA A 47 -8.00 14.80 -6.22
CA ALA A 47 -8.60 14.09 -5.09
C ALA A 47 -8.68 12.56 -5.29
N MET A 48 -9.10 12.07 -6.46
CA MET A 48 -9.19 10.63 -6.73
C MET A 48 -7.80 9.99 -6.89
N ALA A 49 -6.85 10.71 -7.48
CA ALA A 49 -5.46 10.28 -7.57
C ALA A 49 -4.83 10.16 -6.16
N THR A 50 -5.07 11.13 -5.28
CA THR A 50 -4.62 11.07 -3.89
C THR A 50 -5.25 9.91 -3.12
N ILE A 51 -6.53 9.63 -3.34
CA ILE A 51 -7.23 8.47 -2.73
C ILE A 51 -6.62 7.17 -3.24
N LEU A 52 -6.42 7.02 -4.55
CA LEU A 52 -5.77 5.85 -5.17
C LEU A 52 -4.37 5.62 -4.63
N ALA A 53 -3.56 6.68 -4.55
CA ALA A 53 -2.22 6.64 -3.98
C ALA A 53 -2.26 6.12 -2.54
N SER A 54 -3.07 6.74 -1.67
CA SER A 54 -3.17 6.29 -0.27
C SER A 54 -3.72 4.87 -0.14
N ALA A 55 -4.67 4.46 -0.97
CA ALA A 55 -5.20 3.10 -0.93
C ALA A 55 -4.18 2.06 -1.40
N GLU A 56 -3.30 2.39 -2.34
CA GLU A 56 -2.19 1.52 -2.74
C GLU A 56 -1.11 1.42 -1.67
N VAL A 57 -0.68 2.54 -1.09
CA VAL A 57 0.27 2.57 0.02
C VAL A 57 -0.27 1.75 1.20
N MET A 58 -1.52 1.98 1.59
CA MET A 58 -2.14 1.28 2.72
C MET A 58 -2.23 -0.22 2.47
N ARG A 59 -2.63 -0.66 1.26
CA ARG A 59 -2.65 -2.08 0.91
C ARG A 59 -1.26 -2.71 0.98
N LEU A 60 -0.25 -2.02 0.47
CA LEU A 60 1.13 -2.51 0.48
C LEU A 60 1.66 -2.64 1.92
N LEU A 61 1.42 -1.63 2.77
CA LEU A 61 1.78 -1.69 4.19
C LEU A 61 1.03 -2.80 4.93
N LEU A 62 -0.28 -2.95 4.70
CA LEU A 62 -1.07 -4.05 5.27
C LEU A 62 -0.52 -5.42 4.85
N LEU A 63 -0.09 -5.57 3.60
CA LEU A 63 0.55 -6.80 3.11
C LEU A 63 1.88 -7.09 3.82
N LEU A 64 2.68 -6.04 4.08
CA LEU A 64 3.91 -6.17 4.85
C LEU A 64 3.65 -6.57 6.31
N VAL A 65 2.62 -5.99 6.96
CA VAL A 65 2.19 -6.32 8.34
C VAL A 65 1.67 -7.77 8.44
N LEU A 66 0.92 -8.20 7.44
CA LEU A 66 0.29 -9.52 7.41
C LEU A 66 1.31 -10.65 7.15
N GLN A 67 2.41 -10.33 6.45
CA GLN A 67 3.37 -11.28 5.87
C GLN A 67 2.70 -12.37 4.98
N PRO A 68 3.38 -12.87 3.94
CA PRO A 68 2.83 -13.90 3.05
C PRO A 68 2.56 -15.26 3.72
N SER A 69 2.87 -15.42 5.02
CA SER A 69 2.87 -16.70 5.73
C SER A 69 1.54 -17.09 6.39
N ASN A 70 0.63 -16.15 6.66
CA ASN A 70 -0.46 -16.42 7.63
C ASN A 70 -1.90 -16.33 7.10
N GLN A 71 -2.16 -15.75 5.93
CA GLN A 71 -3.53 -15.71 5.39
C GLN A 71 -3.54 -16.01 3.89
N LYS A 72 -4.48 -16.86 3.49
CA LYS A 72 -4.80 -17.18 2.09
C LYS A 72 -5.03 -15.88 1.30
N MET A 73 -4.00 -15.35 0.67
CA MET A 73 -4.08 -14.09 -0.06
C MET A 73 -4.85 -14.31 -1.37
N PRO A 74 -5.82 -13.43 -1.69
CA PRO A 74 -6.34 -13.30 -3.05
C PRO A 74 -5.20 -13.04 -4.04
N ALA A 75 -5.26 -13.65 -5.22
CA ALA A 75 -4.20 -13.60 -6.24
C ALA A 75 -3.79 -12.17 -6.67
N GLU A 76 -4.71 -11.19 -6.54
CA GLU A 76 -4.44 -9.79 -6.84
C GLU A 76 -3.38 -9.15 -5.93
N HIS A 77 -3.30 -9.58 -4.67
CA HIS A 77 -2.33 -9.01 -3.71
C HIS A 77 -0.94 -9.60 -3.88
N ALA A 78 -0.86 -10.87 -4.25
CA ALA A 78 0.40 -11.49 -4.66
C ALA A 78 0.97 -10.80 -5.90
N ALA A 79 0.13 -10.54 -6.91
CA ALA A 79 0.53 -9.82 -8.11
C ALA A 79 0.99 -8.37 -7.83
N LEU A 80 0.42 -7.70 -6.83
CA LEU A 80 0.88 -6.38 -6.40
C LEU A 80 2.27 -6.46 -5.77
N LEU A 81 2.50 -7.39 -4.82
CA LEU A 81 3.83 -7.59 -4.24
C LEU A 81 4.86 -7.98 -5.29
N ASP A 82 4.51 -8.88 -6.21
CA ASP A 82 5.37 -9.29 -7.31
C ASP A 82 5.75 -8.10 -8.19
N ARG A 83 4.86 -7.14 -8.45
CA ARG A 83 5.21 -5.91 -9.18
C ARG A 83 6.27 -5.05 -8.47
N TYR A 84 6.26 -5.04 -7.13
CA TYR A 84 7.23 -4.31 -6.33
C TYR A 84 8.52 -5.13 -6.04
N LEU A 85 8.50 -6.46 -6.20
CA LEU A 85 9.65 -7.36 -6.00
C LEU A 85 10.39 -7.71 -7.30
N TYR A 86 9.62 -8.06 -8.33
CA TYR A 86 10.08 -8.53 -9.64
C TYR A 86 9.48 -7.61 -10.72
N ASP A 87 10.31 -6.72 -11.27
CA ASP A 87 9.98 -6.11 -12.55
C ASP A 87 9.74 -7.25 -13.56
N SER A 88 8.59 -7.25 -14.21
CA SER A 88 8.40 -8.15 -15.36
C SER A 88 9.54 -7.88 -16.36
N PRO A 89 10.17 -8.93 -16.92
CA PRO A 89 11.47 -8.84 -17.61
C PRO A 89 11.49 -8.03 -18.93
N ASP A 90 10.38 -7.42 -19.33
CA ASP A 90 10.21 -6.79 -20.65
C ASP A 90 9.93 -5.27 -20.62
N GLU A 91 9.80 -4.63 -19.46
CA GLU A 91 9.60 -3.17 -19.39
C GLU A 91 10.71 -2.48 -18.59
N ILE A 92 11.57 -1.73 -19.30
CA ILE A 92 12.74 -0.99 -18.77
C ILE A 92 12.33 0.14 -17.80
N THR A 93 11.04 0.41 -17.67
CA THR A 93 10.51 1.37 -16.71
C THR A 93 9.27 0.79 -16.05
N PRO A 94 9.21 0.64 -14.72
CA PRO A 94 7.97 0.34 -14.04
C PRO A 94 6.95 1.39 -14.47
N THR A 95 5.77 0.97 -14.93
CA THR A 95 4.69 1.89 -15.30
C THR A 95 4.26 2.62 -14.03
N LYS A 96 4.99 3.69 -13.71
CA LYS A 96 4.79 4.51 -12.52
C LYS A 96 3.33 4.95 -12.55
N PRO A 97 2.55 4.60 -11.52
CA PRO A 97 1.21 5.15 -11.45
C PRO A 97 1.33 6.67 -11.42
N SER A 98 0.64 7.35 -12.35
CA SER A 98 0.69 8.81 -12.48
C SER A 98 0.21 9.56 -11.23
N TYR A 99 -0.39 8.83 -10.28
CA TYR A 99 -0.86 9.29 -8.98
C TYR A 99 0.16 9.18 -7.84
N LEU A 100 1.31 8.52 -8.03
CA LEU A 100 2.32 8.33 -6.98
C LEU A 100 3.63 9.07 -7.31
N SER A 101 4.23 9.72 -6.32
CA SER A 101 5.55 10.33 -6.45
C SER A 101 6.62 9.25 -6.67
N GLU A 102 7.63 9.55 -7.46
CA GLU A 102 8.71 8.60 -7.80
C GLU A 102 9.49 8.17 -6.55
N ASP A 103 9.77 9.13 -5.68
CA ASP A 103 10.47 8.90 -4.42
C ASP A 103 9.69 7.93 -3.54
N VAL A 104 8.37 8.11 -3.42
CA VAL A 104 7.50 7.23 -2.62
C VAL A 104 7.47 5.83 -3.22
N PHE A 105 7.33 5.72 -4.55
CA PHE A 105 7.33 4.44 -5.25
C PHE A 105 8.64 3.66 -5.01
N LEU A 106 9.79 4.33 -5.20
CA LEU A 106 11.12 3.72 -5.02
C LEU A 106 11.37 3.33 -3.57
N LEU A 107 10.96 4.16 -2.61
CA LEU A 107 11.09 3.85 -1.19
C LEU A 107 10.21 2.67 -0.78
N LEU A 108 8.96 2.60 -1.25
CA LEU A 108 8.08 1.46 -1.00
C LEU A 108 8.63 0.18 -1.63
N ARG A 109 9.13 0.24 -2.87
CA ARG A 109 9.81 -0.89 -3.52
C ARG A 109 11.00 -1.38 -2.70
N SER A 110 11.86 -0.47 -2.27
CA SER A 110 13.01 -0.78 -1.42
C SER A 110 12.58 -1.38 -0.08
N LEU A 111 11.46 -0.91 0.47
CA LEU A 111 10.87 -1.44 1.69
C LEU A 111 10.42 -2.89 1.49
N VAL A 112 9.68 -3.20 0.42
CA VAL A 112 9.26 -4.59 0.13
C VAL A 112 10.47 -5.51 -0.02
N MET A 113 11.50 -5.08 -0.76
CA MET A 113 12.74 -5.86 -0.92
C MET A 113 13.46 -6.08 0.42
N ALA A 114 13.56 -5.04 1.26
CA ALA A 114 14.18 -5.16 2.57
C ALA A 114 13.39 -6.08 3.51
N PHE A 115 12.05 -6.08 3.42
CA PHE A 115 11.18 -7.02 4.16
C PHE A 115 11.38 -8.47 3.68
N GLU A 116 11.49 -8.70 2.37
CA GLU A 116 11.72 -10.02 1.78
C GLU A 116 13.09 -10.59 2.18
N SER A 117 14.13 -9.77 2.09
CA SER A 117 15.48 -10.11 2.53
C SER A 117 15.66 -10.10 4.06
N LYS A 118 14.60 -9.75 4.82
CA LYS A 118 14.59 -9.64 6.29
C LYS A 118 15.69 -8.71 6.84
N ASP A 119 16.04 -7.68 6.08
CA ASP A 119 17.07 -6.72 6.46
C ASP A 119 16.48 -5.65 7.40
N ARG A 120 16.67 -5.88 8.69
CA ARG A 120 16.16 -5.00 9.76
C ARG A 120 16.82 -3.62 9.76
N GLU A 121 18.07 -3.49 9.32
CA GLU A 121 18.76 -2.20 9.30
C GLU A 121 18.23 -1.34 8.16
N SER A 122 18.11 -1.92 6.96
CA SER A 122 17.54 -1.25 5.80
C SER A 122 16.08 -0.85 6.03
N VAL A 123 15.25 -1.72 6.64
CA VAL A 123 13.85 -1.38 6.94
C VAL A 123 13.73 -0.18 7.89
N ARG A 124 14.60 -0.07 8.90
CA ARG A 124 14.61 1.10 9.82
C ARG A 124 15.05 2.39 9.14
N LEU A 125 16.06 2.32 8.27
CA LEU A 125 16.49 3.47 7.48
C LEU A 125 15.35 3.92 6.56
N LEU A 126 14.76 2.99 5.81
CA LEU A 126 13.65 3.26 4.89
C LEU A 126 12.43 3.83 5.63
N GLN A 127 12.12 3.34 6.83
CA GLN A 127 11.07 3.92 7.68
C GLN A 127 11.32 5.41 7.94
N SER A 128 12.54 5.80 8.30
CA SER A 128 12.86 7.21 8.56
C SER A 128 12.72 8.10 7.32
N HIS A 129 13.01 7.55 6.14
CA HIS A 129 12.86 8.24 4.85
C HIS A 129 11.40 8.31 4.37
N LEU A 130 10.58 7.30 4.68
CA LEU A 130 9.16 7.26 4.35
C LEU A 130 8.31 8.10 5.31
N TRP A 131 8.72 8.24 6.57
CA TRP A 131 7.97 8.94 7.61
C TRP A 131 7.45 10.34 7.22
N PRO A 132 8.25 11.24 6.62
CA PRO A 132 7.77 12.57 6.22
C PRO A 132 6.89 12.55 4.95
N LEU A 133 6.89 11.45 4.20
CA LEU A 133 6.17 11.33 2.93
C LEU A 133 4.79 10.67 3.08
N LEU A 134 4.60 9.94 4.18
CA LEU A 134 3.37 9.20 4.49
C LEU A 134 2.46 9.96 5.46
N LYS A 135 1.17 9.64 5.42
CA LYS A 135 0.16 10.15 6.37
C LYS A 135 0.28 9.45 7.73
N ALA A 136 -0.30 10.04 8.77
CA ALA A 136 -0.26 9.52 10.14
C ALA A 136 -0.69 8.02 10.23
N GLY A 137 -1.82 7.65 9.61
CA GLY A 137 -2.29 6.24 9.65
C GLY A 137 -1.40 5.27 8.86
N GLU A 138 -0.75 5.73 7.78
CA GLU A 138 0.22 4.92 7.03
C GLU A 138 1.50 4.73 7.86
N ASN A 139 1.94 5.77 8.58
CA ASN A 139 3.11 5.70 9.47
C ASN A 139 2.90 4.74 10.64
N GLU A 140 1.70 4.69 11.23
CA GLU A 140 1.36 3.74 12.29
C GLU A 140 1.47 2.29 11.80
N LEU A 141 0.91 1.98 10.63
CA LEU A 141 1.03 0.64 10.04
C LEU A 141 2.46 0.30 9.64
N LEU A 142 3.21 1.27 9.09
CA LEU A 142 4.63 1.07 8.79
C LEU A 142 5.42 0.76 10.06
N HIS A 143 5.14 1.48 11.15
CA HIS A 143 5.77 1.22 12.44
C HIS A 143 5.45 -0.18 12.98
N GLU A 144 4.18 -0.57 12.93
CA GLU A 144 3.74 -1.93 13.30
C GLU A 144 4.42 -3.01 12.44
N ALA A 145 4.55 -2.80 11.13
CA ALA A 145 5.25 -3.73 10.23
C ALA A 145 6.73 -3.88 10.61
N VAL A 146 7.41 -2.76 10.86
CA VAL A 146 8.84 -2.74 11.25
C VAL A 146 9.04 -3.40 12.61
N ASP A 147 8.15 -3.12 13.59
CA ASP A 147 8.20 -3.72 14.92
C ASP A 147 8.04 -5.25 14.85
N ARG A 148 7.10 -5.74 14.04
CA ARG A 148 6.91 -7.18 13.80
C ARG A 148 8.12 -7.86 13.16
N LEU A 149 8.82 -7.19 12.24
CA LEU A 149 10.04 -7.73 11.62
C LEU A 149 11.26 -7.68 12.57
N CYS A 150 11.28 -6.70 13.48
CA CYS A 150 12.35 -6.51 14.45
C CYS A 150 12.21 -7.35 15.73
N LYS A 151 11.01 -7.87 16.03
CA LYS A 151 10.79 -8.91 17.04
C LYS A 151 11.49 -10.22 16.64
#